data_AF-A0A673XL97-F1
#
_entry.id   AF-A0A673XL97-F1
#
_cell.length_a   1.000
_cell.length_b   1.000
_cell.length_c   1.000
_cell.angle_alpha   90.00
_cell.angle_beta   90.00
_cell.angle_gamma   90.00
#
_symmetry.space_group_name_H-M   'P 1'
#
loop_
_entity.id
_entity.type
_entity.pdbx_description
1 polymer ?
#
loop_
_entity_poly.entity_id
_entity_poly.type
_entity_poly.pdbx_seq_one_letter_code
_entity_poly.pdbx_strand_id
1 'polypeptide(L)'
;MFSLAVICASLYFILSGCCDFILVDTAKHLKATDVGARSASPVGSAGATGAVGAQSANVGKDWTATRRLRALLEFLRLHPDIRDGGVVSPPSPPGFLPLLALEGQVVLEKTPRYFVMPDSPGRIHAMSQEVKLIVVVRDPVTRAISDYTQIISKTPGVPSFETLTFHNGTEEALKVDSLWSPIWIGLYALHLERWLAHFPLKQIHFVHGERLVSDPAGELGRVQDFLGLQTIITDKHFYFNKTKGFPCLKKPEGSGEPHCLGRTKGRPHADIHPQVILRLHQFYQPHNLHFYQMTGQDFGW
;
A
#
# COMPACT_ATOMS: atom_id res chain seq x y z
N MET A 1 34.78 19.71 -10.74
CA MET A 1 34.10 20.76 -9.93
C MET A 1 32.65 20.36 -9.81
N PHE A 2 32.19 20.20 -8.57
CA PHE A 2 30.93 19.60 -8.09
C PHE A 2 30.79 18.08 -8.30
N SER A 3 31.40 17.34 -7.37
CA SER A 3 31.01 15.98 -6.95
C SER A 3 29.99 16.16 -5.82
N LEU A 4 28.83 15.48 -5.90
CA LEU A 4 27.80 15.46 -4.86
C LEU A 4 27.52 14.01 -4.49
N ALA A 5 28.00 13.67 -3.29
CA ALA A 5 27.98 12.36 -2.68
C ALA A 5 26.70 12.13 -1.88
N VAL A 6 26.20 10.88 -1.89
CA VAL A 6 25.27 10.38 -0.87
C VAL A 6 26.00 10.30 0.45
N ILE A 7 25.67 11.13 1.43
CA ILE A 7 26.23 11.01 2.78
C ILE A 7 25.12 11.17 3.82
N CYS A 8 24.75 10.02 4.41
CA CYS A 8 24.19 9.97 5.75
C CYS A 8 25.40 9.91 6.70
N ALA A 9 25.76 11.04 7.32
CA ALA A 9 26.78 11.12 8.36
C ALA A 9 26.19 11.91 9.54
N SER A 10 25.81 11.17 10.58
CA SER A 10 25.35 11.73 11.85
C SER A 10 26.56 12.06 12.73
N LEU A 11 26.64 13.30 13.22
CA LEU A 11 27.40 13.64 14.42
C LEU A 11 26.42 14.05 15.52
N TYR A 12 26.43 13.26 16.61
CA TYR A 12 26.03 13.59 17.99
C TYR A 12 24.67 14.27 18.24
N PHE A 13 23.76 13.59 18.95
CA PHE A 13 23.49 13.89 20.37
C PHE A 13 22.62 12.80 21.01
N ILE A 14 22.99 12.49 22.25
CA ILE A 14 22.50 11.45 23.14
C ILE A 14 21.47 12.05 24.12
N LEU A 15 20.56 11.19 24.63
CA LEU A 15 19.66 11.32 25.79
C LEU A 15 18.28 11.99 25.60
N SER A 16 17.24 11.14 25.53
CA SER A 16 16.15 10.97 26.52
C SER A 16 15.04 10.17 25.80
N GLY A 17 14.72 8.93 26.15
CA GLY A 17 14.09 8.51 27.40
C GLY A 17 12.55 8.53 27.23
N CYS A 18 11.89 7.38 27.49
CA CYS A 18 10.44 7.10 27.46
C CYS A 18 9.81 6.69 26.11
N CYS A 19 8.93 5.71 26.00
CA CYS A 19 8.53 4.57 26.84
C CYS A 19 7.61 3.70 25.95
N ASP A 20 7.62 2.39 26.16
CA ASP A 20 6.56 1.48 25.73
C ASP A 20 5.18 2.00 26.17
N PHE A 21 4.18 2.00 25.28
CA PHE A 21 2.77 1.73 25.64
C PHE A 21 1.86 1.69 24.39
N ILE A 22 0.73 0.99 24.56
CA ILE A 22 -0.41 0.79 23.66
C ILE A 22 -0.34 -0.47 22.77
N LEU A 23 -0.33 -1.60 23.46
CA LEU A 23 -1.10 -2.78 23.06
C LEU A 23 -1.59 -3.41 24.38
N VAL A 24 -2.90 -3.67 24.50
CA VAL A 24 -3.66 -4.09 25.70
C VAL A 24 -4.38 -2.91 26.40
N ASP A 25 -5.60 -2.59 25.96
CA ASP A 25 -6.80 -2.67 26.82
C ASP A 25 -8.09 -2.33 26.03
N THR A 26 -8.75 -3.35 25.47
CA THR A 26 -10.19 -3.28 25.11
C THR A 26 -10.92 -4.61 25.31
N ALA A 27 -10.30 -5.58 25.99
CA ALA A 27 -10.86 -6.93 26.19
C ALA A 27 -11.27 -7.18 27.65
N LYS A 28 -11.86 -6.20 28.33
CA LYS A 28 -12.47 -6.37 29.67
C LYS A 28 -13.67 -5.46 29.88
N HIS A 29 -14.70 -5.58 29.05
CA HIS A 29 -16.06 -5.34 29.49
C HIS A 29 -17.01 -6.09 28.56
N LEU A 30 -17.45 -7.26 29.01
CA LEU A 30 -18.74 -7.91 28.74
C LEU A 30 -18.65 -9.33 29.29
N LYS A 31 -19.01 -9.49 30.56
CA LYS A 31 -19.43 -10.77 31.12
C LYS A 31 -20.79 -10.57 31.77
N ALA A 32 -21.67 -11.51 31.43
CA ALA A 32 -22.86 -11.97 32.14
C ALA A 32 -24.06 -11.00 32.18
N THR A 33 -25.04 -11.28 31.32
CA THR A 33 -26.40 -11.58 31.79
C THR A 33 -26.94 -12.75 30.99
N ASP A 34 -27.25 -13.80 31.73
CA ASP A 34 -27.88 -15.07 31.36
C ASP A 34 -29.40 -14.88 31.41
N VAL A 35 -30.12 -15.24 30.34
CA VAL A 35 -31.54 -15.61 30.39
C VAL A 35 -31.77 -16.66 29.29
N GLY A 36 -32.12 -17.87 29.71
CA GLY A 36 -32.38 -18.99 28.83
C GLY A 36 -33.79 -19.03 28.23
N ALA A 37 -33.99 -20.17 27.53
CA ALA A 37 -35.24 -20.86 27.25
C ALA A 37 -35.82 -20.77 25.80
N ARG A 38 -35.82 -21.97 25.19
CA ARG A 38 -36.91 -22.62 24.41
C ARG A 38 -36.93 -22.50 22.88
N SER A 39 -36.53 -23.63 22.28
CA SER A 39 -37.18 -24.40 21.20
C SER A 39 -38.45 -23.85 20.54
N ALA A 40 -38.46 -23.81 19.20
CA ALA A 40 -39.49 -24.41 18.35
C ALA A 40 -39.12 -24.31 16.85
N SER A 41 -39.06 -25.45 16.16
CA SER A 41 -39.47 -25.56 14.74
C SER A 41 -40.99 -25.74 14.70
N PRO A 42 -41.72 -25.41 13.61
CA PRO A 42 -41.87 -26.38 12.51
C PRO A 42 -42.14 -25.81 11.09
N VAL A 43 -41.80 -26.64 10.09
CA VAL A 43 -42.56 -27.02 8.87
C VAL A 43 -42.86 -25.99 7.76
N GLY A 44 -42.29 -26.26 6.56
CA GLY A 44 -43.07 -26.64 5.36
C GLY A 44 -43.42 -25.58 4.31
N SER A 45 -42.88 -25.72 3.09
CA SER A 45 -43.62 -26.08 1.86
C SER A 45 -42.87 -25.68 0.59
N ALA A 46 -43.12 -26.46 -0.46
CA ALA A 46 -42.50 -26.42 -1.78
C ALA A 46 -43.21 -25.46 -2.75
N GLY A 47 -42.52 -25.01 -3.80
CA GLY A 47 -43.18 -24.65 -5.06
C GLY A 47 -42.50 -23.58 -5.92
N ALA A 48 -42.33 -23.93 -7.21
CA ALA A 48 -42.30 -23.08 -8.40
C ALA A 48 -40.97 -22.46 -8.88
N THR A 49 -40.39 -23.16 -9.86
CA THR A 49 -39.99 -22.70 -11.22
C THR A 49 -40.06 -21.21 -11.55
N GLY A 50 -38.98 -20.69 -12.15
CA GLY A 50 -39.01 -19.42 -12.89
C GLY A 50 -37.62 -18.97 -13.33
N ALA A 51 -37.12 -19.55 -14.43
CA ALA A 51 -35.95 -19.03 -15.13
C ALA A 51 -36.32 -17.72 -15.84
N VAL A 52 -35.69 -16.61 -15.45
CA VAL A 52 -35.64 -15.38 -16.25
C VAL A 52 -34.20 -14.88 -16.23
N GLY A 53 -33.59 -14.86 -17.42
CA GLY A 53 -32.21 -14.45 -17.62
C GLY A 53 -31.99 -12.99 -17.31
N ALA A 54 -30.99 -12.71 -16.47
CA ALA A 54 -30.36 -11.41 -16.37
C ALA A 54 -28.94 -11.54 -16.95
N GLN A 55 -28.70 -10.81 -18.03
CA GLN A 55 -27.42 -10.72 -18.71
C GLN A 55 -26.38 -10.17 -17.73
N SER A 56 -25.44 -11.02 -17.33
CA SER A 56 -24.30 -10.65 -16.49
C SER A 56 -23.30 -9.85 -17.34
N ALA A 57 -23.29 -8.54 -17.15
CA ALA A 57 -22.24 -7.68 -17.65
C ALA A 57 -20.91 -8.08 -16.97
N ASN A 58 -19.92 -8.43 -17.79
CA ASN A 58 -18.57 -8.81 -17.38
C ASN A 58 -17.92 -7.71 -16.51
N VAL A 59 -18.01 -7.85 -15.20
CA VAL A 59 -17.19 -7.10 -14.25
C VAL A 59 -15.81 -7.73 -14.24
N GLY A 60 -14.86 -7.05 -14.90
CA GLY A 60 -13.45 -7.43 -14.91
C GLY A 60 -12.90 -7.51 -13.48
N LYS A 61 -12.31 -8.65 -13.14
CA LYS A 61 -11.70 -8.92 -11.83
C LYS A 61 -10.50 -7.99 -11.61
N ASP A 62 -10.59 -7.12 -10.61
CA ASP A 62 -9.54 -6.12 -10.33
C ASP A 62 -8.71 -6.49 -9.08
N TRP A 63 -7.37 -6.48 -9.21
CA TRP A 63 -6.43 -7.16 -8.30
C TRP A 63 -5.38 -6.22 -7.64
N THR A 64 -5.52 -5.99 -6.33
CA THR A 64 -4.47 -6.09 -5.27
C THR A 64 -3.40 -5.01 -4.93
N ALA A 65 -3.30 -4.64 -3.63
CA ALA A 65 -2.66 -3.39 -3.16
C ALA A 65 -1.32 -3.52 -2.45
N THR A 66 -1.10 -4.53 -1.60
CA THR A 66 0.08 -4.54 -0.71
C THR A 66 1.38 -5.02 -1.42
N ARG A 67 1.42 -4.88 -2.75
CA ARG A 67 2.27 -5.66 -3.65
C ARG A 67 3.21 -4.78 -4.49
N ARG A 68 2.78 -3.54 -4.77
CA ARG A 68 3.41 -2.65 -5.75
C ARG A 68 4.69 -1.98 -5.26
N LEU A 69 4.82 -1.66 -3.96
CA LEU A 69 6.10 -1.15 -3.42
C LEU A 69 7.22 -2.21 -3.45
N ARG A 70 6.88 -3.49 -3.24
CA ARG A 70 7.86 -4.57 -3.42
C ARG A 70 8.18 -4.78 -4.90
N ALA A 71 7.19 -4.73 -5.78
CA ALA A 71 7.41 -4.80 -7.22
C ALA A 71 8.37 -3.70 -7.69
N LEU A 72 8.12 -2.44 -7.28
CA LEU A 72 8.97 -1.30 -7.60
C LEU A 72 10.43 -1.55 -7.19
N LEU A 73 10.69 -1.94 -5.95
CA LEU A 73 12.06 -2.20 -5.49
C LEU A 73 12.72 -3.36 -6.26
N GLU A 74 12.00 -4.46 -6.47
CA GLU A 74 12.54 -5.60 -7.25
C GLU A 74 12.85 -5.21 -8.70
N PHE A 75 12.04 -4.33 -9.30
CA PHE A 75 12.29 -3.87 -10.66
C PHE A 75 13.45 -2.88 -10.73
N LEU A 76 13.55 -1.96 -9.78
CA LEU A 76 14.64 -0.99 -9.69
C LEU A 76 16.00 -1.66 -9.49
N ARG A 77 16.06 -2.83 -8.83
CA ARG A 77 17.29 -3.62 -8.70
C ARG A 77 17.87 -4.13 -10.04
N LEU A 78 17.13 -4.03 -11.14
CA LEU A 78 17.68 -4.29 -12.47
C LEU A 78 18.68 -3.20 -12.91
N HIS A 79 18.61 -2.01 -12.32
CA HIS A 79 19.52 -0.92 -12.64
C HIS A 79 20.89 -1.16 -11.96
N PRO A 80 22.02 -1.11 -12.69
CA PRO A 80 23.34 -1.39 -12.12
C PRO A 80 23.73 -0.43 -10.99
N ASP A 81 23.24 0.80 -11.05
CA ASP A 81 23.52 1.83 -10.04
C ASP A 81 22.54 1.83 -8.86
N ILE A 82 21.64 0.85 -8.74
CA ILE A 82 20.74 0.73 -7.59
C ILE A 82 21.21 -0.37 -6.65
N ARG A 83 21.37 -0.03 -5.37
CA ARG A 83 21.63 -0.97 -4.27
C ARG A 83 20.47 -0.93 -3.27
N ASP A 84 20.08 -2.11 -2.80
CA ASP A 84 19.09 -2.21 -1.72
C ASP A 84 19.82 -2.29 -0.37
N GLY A 85 19.48 -1.37 0.53
CA GLY A 85 19.97 -1.36 1.91
C GLY A 85 19.41 -2.50 2.78
N GLY A 86 18.41 -3.24 2.28
CA GLY A 86 17.77 -4.36 2.99
C GLY A 86 16.60 -3.92 3.89
N VAL A 87 16.00 -4.89 4.58
CA VAL A 87 14.91 -4.64 5.55
C VAL A 87 15.51 -4.28 6.90
N VAL A 88 15.38 -3.03 7.32
CA VAL A 88 15.66 -2.63 8.71
C VAL A 88 14.56 -3.21 9.61
N SER A 89 14.89 -4.22 10.41
CA SER A 89 13.95 -4.83 11.36
C SER A 89 14.03 -4.10 12.71
N PRO A 90 12.94 -3.62 13.33
CA PRO A 90 12.99 -3.08 14.68
C PRO A 90 13.46 -4.16 15.68
N PRO A 91 14.31 -3.85 16.69
CA PRO A 91 14.85 -2.55 17.07
C PRO A 91 16.27 -2.36 16.51
N SER A 92 16.40 -2.09 15.22
CA SER A 92 17.69 -1.65 14.67
C SER A 92 17.95 -0.20 15.10
N PRO A 93 19.14 0.14 15.63
CA PRO A 93 19.47 1.52 15.93
C PRO A 93 19.38 2.40 14.67
N PRO A 94 18.90 3.65 14.77
CA PRO A 94 18.87 4.56 13.64
C PRO A 94 20.29 4.74 13.09
N GLY A 95 20.50 4.39 11.82
CA GLY A 95 21.79 4.49 11.16
C GLY A 95 22.51 3.16 10.86
N PHE A 96 21.96 2.00 11.23
CA PHE A 96 22.54 0.71 10.81
C PHE A 96 22.10 0.32 9.39
N LEU A 97 22.72 0.95 8.38
CA LEU A 97 22.72 0.44 7.02
C LEU A 97 24.16 -0.05 6.74
N PRO A 98 24.41 -1.37 6.57
CA PRO A 98 25.70 -1.83 6.11
C PRO A 98 25.82 -1.50 4.62
N LEU A 99 26.22 -0.28 4.29
CA LEU A 99 26.26 0.21 2.90
C LEU A 99 27.67 0.16 2.34
N LEU A 100 27.96 -0.92 1.65
CA LEU A 100 28.98 -0.95 0.61
C LEU A 100 28.29 -0.51 -0.70
N ALA A 101 28.11 0.79 -0.90
CA ALA A 101 27.72 1.36 -2.18
C ALA A 101 28.96 1.97 -2.85
N LEU A 102 29.13 1.75 -4.16
CA LEU A 102 30.20 2.40 -4.91
C LEU A 102 29.81 3.86 -5.21
N GLU A 103 30.81 4.69 -5.53
CA GLU A 103 30.56 6.06 -5.99
C GLU A 103 29.62 6.04 -7.21
N GLY A 104 28.63 6.94 -7.21
CA GLY A 104 27.59 7.00 -8.24
C GLY A 104 26.38 6.07 -8.01
N GLN A 105 26.43 5.14 -7.06
CA GLN A 105 25.28 4.26 -6.79
C GLN A 105 24.27 4.89 -5.82
N VAL A 106 22.99 4.66 -6.12
CA VAL A 106 21.85 5.06 -5.29
C VAL A 106 21.45 3.91 -4.37
N VAL A 107 21.37 4.20 -3.08
CA VAL A 107 20.88 3.27 -2.07
C VAL A 107 19.40 3.51 -1.82
N LEU A 108 18.61 2.44 -1.84
CA LEU A 108 17.19 2.47 -1.53
C LEU A 108 16.87 1.63 -0.29
N GLU A 109 15.89 2.10 0.48
CA GLU A 109 15.21 1.33 1.53
C GLU A 109 13.71 1.51 1.33
N LYS A 110 12.90 0.51 1.72
CA LYS A 110 11.43 0.63 1.64
C LYS A 110 10.76 0.18 2.94
N THR A 111 10.05 1.11 3.55
CA THR A 111 9.16 0.83 4.69
C THR A 111 7.82 1.53 4.45
N PRO A 112 6.76 0.79 4.01
CA PRO A 112 5.47 1.39 3.68
C PRO A 112 4.86 2.23 4.81
N ARG A 113 5.16 1.87 6.06
CA ARG A 113 4.58 2.49 7.24
C ARG A 113 5.04 3.93 7.45
N TYR A 114 6.20 4.34 6.91
CA TYR A 114 6.69 5.72 7.08
C TYR A 114 5.66 6.75 6.64
N PHE A 115 4.98 6.51 5.52
CA PHE A 115 4.08 7.51 4.94
C PHE A 115 3.00 8.00 5.91
N VAL A 116 2.53 7.12 6.81
CA VAL A 116 1.43 7.44 7.72
C VAL A 116 1.89 7.79 9.14
N MET A 117 3.13 7.48 9.51
CA MET A 117 3.68 7.74 10.85
C MET A 117 3.94 9.25 11.04
N PRO A 118 3.36 9.90 12.07
CA PRO A 118 3.52 11.35 12.27
C PRO A 118 4.97 11.83 12.38
N ASP A 119 5.83 11.06 13.06
CA ASP A 119 7.22 11.46 13.30
C ASP A 119 8.17 11.19 12.12
N SER A 120 7.74 10.38 11.13
CA SER A 120 8.61 9.94 10.04
C SER A 120 9.17 11.09 9.19
N PRO A 121 8.37 12.07 8.75
CA PRO A 121 8.88 13.22 7.97
C PRO A 121 10.00 13.96 8.69
N GLY A 122 9.78 14.35 9.96
CA GLY A 122 10.75 15.10 10.74
C GLY A 122 12.05 14.31 11.00
N ARG A 123 11.95 13.02 11.32
CA ARG A 123 13.13 12.16 11.54
C ARG A 123 13.96 11.96 10.27
N ILE A 124 13.31 11.74 9.11
CA ILE A 124 14.00 11.57 7.83
C ILE A 124 14.63 12.89 7.38
N HIS A 125 13.94 14.02 7.57
CA HIS A 125 14.48 15.34 7.26
C HIS A 125 15.69 15.70 8.14
N ALA A 126 15.64 15.33 9.43
CA ALA A 126 16.78 15.50 10.35
C ALA A 126 17.99 14.64 9.96
N MET A 127 17.75 13.47 9.34
CA MET A 127 18.82 12.62 8.82
C MET A 127 19.46 13.23 7.56
N SER A 128 18.65 13.66 6.59
CA SER A 128 19.13 14.44 5.44
C SER A 128 17.96 15.16 4.76
N GLN A 129 18.16 16.45 4.49
CA GLN A 129 17.18 17.32 3.85
C GLN A 129 17.11 17.10 2.33
N GLU A 130 18.11 16.44 1.75
CA GLU A 130 18.24 16.21 0.30
C GLU A 130 17.64 14.86 -0.15
N VAL A 131 17.12 14.07 0.79
CA VAL A 131 16.52 12.76 0.50
C VAL A 131 15.41 12.91 -0.54
N LYS A 132 15.45 12.05 -1.55
CA LYS A 132 14.35 11.85 -2.49
C LYS A 132 13.41 10.78 -1.97
N LEU A 133 12.12 11.07 -2.00
CA LEU A 133 11.05 10.23 -1.49
C LEU A 133 10.24 9.66 -2.65
N ILE A 134 9.93 8.37 -2.60
CA ILE A 134 9.06 7.72 -3.58
C ILE A 134 7.85 7.15 -2.87
N VAL A 135 6.65 7.53 -3.30
CA VAL A 135 5.38 7.08 -2.75
C VAL A 135 4.61 6.32 -3.83
N VAL A 136 4.41 5.02 -3.63
CA VAL A 136 3.58 4.20 -4.53
C VAL A 136 2.14 4.26 -4.07
N VAL A 137 1.29 4.90 -4.87
CA VAL A 137 -0.14 5.09 -4.57
C VAL A 137 -1.02 4.17 -5.42
N ARG A 138 -2.26 4.00 -5.00
CA ARG A 138 -3.26 3.09 -5.58
C ARG A 138 -4.65 3.65 -5.30
N ASP A 139 -5.66 3.24 -6.07
CA ASP A 139 -7.05 3.46 -5.67
C ASP A 139 -7.28 3.09 -4.18
N PRO A 140 -7.68 4.05 -3.33
CA PRO A 140 -7.78 3.84 -1.90
C PRO A 140 -8.83 2.77 -1.52
N VAL A 141 -9.85 2.53 -2.36
CA VAL A 141 -10.86 1.48 -2.11
C VAL A 141 -10.23 0.11 -2.27
N THR A 142 -9.67 -0.18 -3.44
CA THR A 142 -9.00 -1.44 -3.66
C THR A 142 -7.77 -1.61 -2.75
N ARG A 143 -7.15 -0.51 -2.31
CA ARG A 143 -6.11 -0.50 -1.26
C ARG A 143 -6.61 -1.02 0.07
N ALA A 144 -7.73 -0.49 0.57
CA ALA A 144 -8.38 -0.92 1.80
C ALA A 144 -8.72 -2.41 1.78
N ILE A 145 -9.34 -2.89 0.69
CA ILE A 145 -9.75 -4.29 0.52
C ILE A 145 -8.55 -5.23 0.58
N SER A 146 -7.44 -4.86 -0.06
CA SER A 146 -6.22 -5.67 -0.03
C SER A 146 -5.57 -5.68 1.35
N ASP A 147 -5.66 -4.60 2.11
CA ASP A 147 -5.13 -4.51 3.47
C ASP A 147 -5.93 -5.43 4.40
N TYR A 148 -7.25 -5.34 4.34
CA TYR A 148 -8.17 -6.26 5.02
C TYR A 148 -7.92 -7.73 4.63
N THR A 149 -7.78 -8.02 3.34
CA THR A 149 -7.45 -9.38 2.85
C THR A 149 -6.14 -9.89 3.44
N GLN A 150 -5.16 -9.01 3.67
CA GLN A 150 -3.92 -9.38 4.34
C GLN A 150 -4.14 -9.65 5.84
N ILE A 151 -4.94 -8.83 6.51
CA ILE A 151 -5.28 -8.98 7.94
C ILE A 151 -5.96 -10.33 8.18
N ILE A 152 -7.05 -10.63 7.47
CA ILE A 152 -7.81 -11.89 7.66
C ILE A 152 -7.00 -13.14 7.32
N SER A 153 -5.99 -13.03 6.45
CA SER A 153 -5.08 -14.14 6.14
C SER A 153 -4.12 -14.51 7.27
N LYS A 154 -3.94 -13.62 8.26
CA LYS A 154 -3.02 -13.80 9.39
C LYS A 154 -3.75 -13.92 10.72
N THR A 155 -4.94 -13.34 10.82
CA THR A 155 -5.72 -13.25 12.05
C THR A 155 -7.10 -13.84 11.82
N PRO A 156 -7.35 -15.08 12.30
CA PRO A 156 -8.68 -15.66 12.28
C PRO A 156 -9.66 -14.87 13.16
N GLY A 157 -10.95 -14.90 12.84
CA GLY A 157 -12.00 -14.28 13.67
C GLY A 157 -12.18 -12.77 13.52
N VAL A 158 -11.55 -12.16 12.51
CA VAL A 158 -11.76 -10.75 12.18
C VAL A 158 -13.18 -10.56 11.61
N PRO A 159 -13.96 -9.54 12.05
CA PRO A 159 -15.28 -9.24 11.49
C PRO A 159 -15.24 -8.92 9.99
N SER A 160 -16.40 -8.94 9.33
CA SER A 160 -16.46 -8.65 7.89
C SER A 160 -15.96 -7.24 7.56
N PHE A 161 -15.54 -7.04 6.32
CA PHE A 161 -15.10 -5.74 5.83
C PHE A 161 -16.21 -4.69 6.00
N GLU A 162 -17.45 -5.07 5.72
CA GLU A 162 -18.63 -4.22 5.83
C GLU A 162 -18.86 -3.77 7.27
N THR A 163 -18.79 -4.69 8.24
CA THR A 163 -18.94 -4.37 9.66
C THR A 163 -17.87 -3.41 10.16
N LEU A 164 -16.64 -3.54 9.67
CA LEU A 164 -15.52 -2.67 10.08
C LEU A 164 -15.48 -1.33 9.33
N THR A 165 -16.13 -1.25 8.16
CA THR A 165 -16.12 -0.06 7.31
C THR A 165 -17.09 1.01 7.81
N PHE A 166 -18.20 0.62 8.43
CA PHE A 166 -19.23 1.56 8.84
C PHE A 166 -19.43 1.55 10.35
N HIS A 167 -19.70 2.71 10.92
CA HIS A 167 -20.21 2.78 12.29
C HIS A 167 -21.64 2.24 12.34
N ASN A 168 -21.99 1.60 13.47
CA ASN A 168 -23.34 1.12 13.78
C ASN A 168 -24.30 2.32 13.92
N GLY A 169 -24.76 2.87 12.79
CA GLY A 169 -25.84 3.83 12.68
C GLY A 169 -27.10 3.19 12.07
N THR A 170 -28.24 3.86 12.17
CA THR A 170 -29.48 3.47 11.48
C THR A 170 -29.24 3.35 9.97
N GLU A 171 -29.96 2.43 9.30
CA GLU A 171 -29.70 1.96 7.91
C GLU A 171 -29.53 3.07 6.86
N GLU A 172 -30.10 4.26 7.08
CA GLU A 172 -30.02 5.40 6.17
C GLU A 172 -28.73 6.24 6.30
N ALA A 173 -27.93 6.05 7.35
CA ALA A 173 -26.74 6.87 7.64
C ALA A 173 -25.53 6.04 8.13
N LEU A 174 -25.23 4.92 7.45
CA LEU A 174 -23.97 4.19 7.66
C LEU A 174 -22.77 5.09 7.27
N LYS A 175 -22.24 5.81 8.26
CA LYS A 175 -21.07 6.67 8.13
C LYS A 175 -19.81 5.80 8.09
N VAL A 176 -18.95 6.05 7.11
CA VAL A 176 -17.64 5.37 6.99
C VAL A 176 -16.80 5.68 8.23
N ASP A 177 -16.26 4.64 8.87
CA ASP A 177 -15.28 4.75 9.94
C ASP A 177 -13.91 5.11 9.32
N SER A 178 -13.62 6.41 9.27
CA SER A 178 -12.36 6.93 8.75
C SER A 178 -11.15 6.64 9.67
N LEU A 179 -11.37 6.20 10.91
CA LEU A 179 -10.31 5.88 11.86
C LEU A 179 -9.86 4.43 11.77
N TRP A 180 -10.68 3.56 11.16
CA TRP A 180 -10.25 2.20 10.87
C TRP A 180 -9.03 2.23 9.94
N SER A 181 -7.94 1.56 10.35
CA SER A 181 -6.62 1.67 9.70
C SER A 181 -6.63 1.40 8.18
N PRO A 182 -7.33 0.37 7.66
CA PRO A 182 -7.55 0.17 6.23
C PRO A 182 -8.31 1.29 5.51
N ILE A 183 -9.02 2.17 6.19
CA ILE A 183 -9.61 3.35 5.57
C ILE A 183 -8.66 4.54 5.72
N TRP A 184 -8.19 4.78 6.93
CA TRP A 184 -7.33 5.92 7.27
C TRP A 184 -6.08 6.03 6.39
N ILE A 185 -5.38 4.91 6.12
CA ILE A 185 -4.16 4.91 5.27
C ILE A 185 -4.45 5.38 3.82
N GLY A 186 -5.70 5.25 3.35
CA GLY A 186 -6.13 5.71 2.02
C GLY A 186 -6.32 7.22 1.92
N LEU A 187 -6.28 7.96 3.03
CA LEU A 187 -6.43 9.42 3.07
C LEU A 187 -5.10 10.10 2.68
N TYR A 188 -4.69 9.97 1.43
CA TYR A 188 -3.36 10.37 0.98
C TYR A 188 -3.05 11.85 1.16
N ALA A 189 -4.00 12.74 0.88
CA ALA A 189 -3.84 14.19 1.08
C ALA A 189 -3.48 14.51 2.54
N LEU A 190 -4.20 13.93 3.51
CA LEU A 190 -3.96 14.10 4.95
C LEU A 190 -2.53 13.69 5.37
N HIS A 191 -2.02 12.62 4.78
CA HIS A 191 -0.65 12.18 5.04
C HIS A 191 0.36 13.09 4.35
N LEU A 192 0.11 13.45 3.09
CA LEU A 192 1.00 14.28 2.28
C LEU A 192 1.22 15.67 2.90
N GLU A 193 0.21 16.30 3.49
CA GLU A 193 0.34 17.58 4.19
C GLU A 193 1.47 17.57 5.22
N ARG A 194 1.59 16.49 6.00
CA ARG A 194 2.67 16.32 7.00
C ARG A 194 4.04 16.18 6.35
N TRP A 195 4.12 15.52 5.20
CA TRP A 195 5.39 15.40 4.47
C TRP A 195 5.81 16.73 3.85
N LEU A 196 4.86 17.50 3.31
CA LEU A 196 5.12 18.81 2.70
C LEU A 196 5.55 19.88 3.70
N ALA A 197 5.27 19.69 4.99
CA ALA A 197 5.81 20.55 6.05
C ALA A 197 7.34 20.41 6.22
N HIS A 198 7.94 19.33 5.70
CA HIS A 198 9.38 19.04 5.83
C HIS A 198 10.09 18.96 4.47
N PHE A 199 9.44 18.46 3.43
CA PHE A 199 10.05 18.25 2.12
C PHE A 199 9.31 19.02 1.04
N PRO A 200 10.00 19.70 0.12
CA PRO A 200 9.35 20.31 -1.02
C PRO A 200 8.80 19.23 -1.96
N LEU A 201 7.66 19.50 -2.60
CA LEU A 201 6.98 18.54 -3.49
C LEU A 201 7.91 17.94 -4.55
N LYS A 202 8.87 18.72 -5.08
CA LYS A 202 9.86 18.25 -6.07
C LYS A 202 10.77 17.11 -5.58
N GLN A 203 10.85 16.87 -4.26
CA GLN A 203 11.59 15.75 -3.66
C GLN A 203 10.70 14.53 -3.42
N ILE A 204 9.42 14.58 -3.79
CA ILE A 204 8.48 13.47 -3.63
C ILE A 204 7.95 13.05 -4.99
N HIS A 205 8.26 11.82 -5.39
CA HIS A 205 7.75 11.23 -6.61
C HIS A 205 6.61 10.25 -6.32
N PHE A 206 5.47 10.44 -6.97
CA PHE A 206 4.30 9.58 -6.82
C PHE A 206 4.24 8.58 -7.97
N VAL A 207 4.42 7.30 -7.64
CA VAL A 207 4.32 6.19 -8.59
C VAL A 207 2.87 5.71 -8.65
N HIS A 208 2.32 5.67 -9.86
CA HIS A 208 0.96 5.23 -10.10
C HIS A 208 0.91 3.70 -10.10
N GLY A 209 0.32 3.13 -9.07
CA GLY A 209 0.39 1.70 -8.87
C GLY A 209 -0.31 0.87 -9.97
N GLU A 210 -1.43 1.32 -10.50
CA GLU A 210 -2.14 0.66 -11.62
C GLU A 210 -1.23 0.62 -12.85
N ARG A 211 -0.59 1.75 -13.18
CA ARG A 211 0.38 1.82 -14.26
C ARG A 211 1.61 0.96 -14.01
N LEU A 212 2.06 0.77 -12.78
CA LEU A 212 3.17 -0.13 -12.48
C LEU A 212 2.84 -1.59 -12.83
N VAL A 213 1.55 -1.94 -12.94
CA VAL A 213 1.08 -3.25 -13.40
C VAL A 213 0.87 -3.27 -14.91
N SER A 214 0.19 -2.26 -15.48
CA SER A 214 -0.17 -2.24 -16.90
C SER A 214 0.98 -1.80 -17.83
N ASP A 215 1.86 -0.92 -17.35
CA ASP A 215 3.02 -0.34 -18.04
C ASP A 215 4.20 -0.13 -17.06
N PRO A 216 4.85 -1.22 -16.59
CA PRO A 216 5.97 -1.12 -15.66
C PRO A 216 7.16 -0.35 -16.23
N ALA A 217 7.41 -0.43 -17.54
CA ALA A 217 8.52 0.26 -18.17
C ALA A 217 8.33 1.79 -18.15
N GLY A 218 7.13 2.27 -18.49
CA GLY A 218 6.84 3.70 -18.44
C GLY A 218 6.88 4.28 -17.04
N GLU A 219 6.36 3.58 -16.02
CA GLU A 219 6.47 4.03 -14.63
C GLU A 219 7.93 4.04 -14.13
N LEU A 220 8.74 3.03 -14.47
CA LEU A 220 10.14 3.00 -14.08
C LEU A 220 11.00 4.01 -14.84
N GLY A 221 10.64 4.38 -16.07
CA GLY A 221 11.25 5.52 -16.76
C GLY A 221 11.18 6.78 -15.91
N ARG A 222 9.97 7.12 -15.44
CA ARG A 222 9.74 8.28 -14.55
C ARG A 222 10.52 8.21 -13.25
N VAL A 223 10.64 7.02 -12.65
CA VAL A 223 11.41 6.83 -11.42
C VAL A 223 12.91 6.99 -11.67
N GLN A 224 13.44 6.46 -12.77
CA GLN A 224 14.84 6.64 -13.16
C GLN A 224 15.17 8.13 -13.36
N ASP A 225 14.32 8.84 -14.10
CA ASP A 225 14.46 10.30 -14.33
C ASP A 225 14.44 11.08 -13.01
N PHE A 226 13.49 10.77 -12.12
CA PHE A 226 13.39 11.40 -10.81
C PHE A 226 14.64 11.15 -9.95
N LEU A 227 15.20 9.94 -9.98
CA LEU A 227 16.42 9.61 -9.25
C LEU A 227 17.67 10.22 -9.89
N GLY A 228 17.60 10.66 -11.16
CA GLY A 228 18.74 11.15 -11.93
C GLY A 228 19.60 10.01 -12.50
N LEU A 229 18.97 8.85 -12.73
CA LEU A 229 19.61 7.66 -13.28
C LEU A 229 19.44 7.60 -14.80
N GLN A 230 20.33 6.88 -15.47
CA GLN A 230 20.16 6.57 -16.88
C GLN A 230 18.93 5.67 -17.08
N THR A 231 18.16 5.88 -18.15
CA THR A 231 17.02 5.02 -18.49
C THR A 231 17.50 3.67 -19.05
N ILE A 232 17.83 2.73 -18.17
CA ILE A 232 18.29 1.38 -18.53
C ILE A 232 17.13 0.39 -18.50
N ILE A 233 16.26 0.50 -17.50
CA ILE A 233 15.11 -0.37 -17.33
C ILE A 233 14.03 0.04 -18.34
N THR A 234 13.73 -0.89 -19.25
CA THR A 234 12.83 -0.73 -20.40
C THR A 234 11.85 -1.91 -20.52
N ASP A 235 10.92 -1.84 -21.48
CA ASP A 235 9.95 -2.89 -21.82
C ASP A 235 10.59 -4.27 -22.07
N LYS A 236 11.83 -4.29 -22.56
CA LYS A 236 12.64 -5.50 -22.78
C LYS A 236 12.87 -6.32 -21.51
N HIS A 237 12.74 -5.70 -20.33
CA HIS A 237 12.94 -6.37 -19.04
C HIS A 237 11.67 -7.01 -18.48
N PHE A 238 10.52 -6.80 -19.12
CA PHE A 238 9.22 -7.27 -18.60
C PHE A 238 8.51 -8.19 -19.58
N TYR A 239 7.81 -9.19 -19.03
CA TYR A 239 6.78 -9.93 -19.74
C TYR A 239 5.52 -10.01 -18.87
N PHE A 240 4.35 -10.02 -19.48
CA PHE A 240 3.09 -10.14 -18.73
C PHE A 240 2.69 -11.60 -18.57
N ASN A 241 2.58 -12.08 -17.33
CA ASN A 241 2.10 -13.43 -17.06
C ASN A 241 0.57 -13.41 -16.92
N LYS A 242 -0.15 -13.85 -17.96
CA LYS A 242 -1.63 -13.86 -17.99
C LYS A 242 -2.25 -14.68 -16.86
N THR A 243 -1.65 -15.81 -16.51
CA THR A 243 -2.13 -16.68 -15.42
C THR A 243 -2.00 -16.01 -14.06
N LYS A 244 -0.94 -15.22 -13.87
CA LYS A 244 -0.70 -14.47 -12.63
C LYS A 244 -1.44 -13.12 -12.60
N GLY A 245 -1.74 -12.54 -13.76
CA GLY A 245 -2.30 -11.20 -13.91
C GLY A 245 -1.33 -10.07 -13.55
N PHE A 246 -0.02 -10.33 -13.57
CA PHE A 246 1.01 -9.39 -13.16
C PHE A 246 2.24 -9.44 -14.10
N PRO A 247 2.95 -8.31 -14.30
CA PRO A 247 4.24 -8.32 -14.98
C PRO A 247 5.28 -9.07 -14.16
N CYS A 248 6.15 -9.80 -14.87
CA CYS A 248 7.28 -10.53 -14.33
C CYS A 248 8.56 -10.08 -15.02
N LEU A 249 9.70 -10.32 -14.37
CA LEU A 249 11.01 -9.97 -14.90
C LEU A 249 11.47 -11.01 -15.92
N LYS A 250 11.79 -10.54 -17.13
CA LYS A 250 12.56 -11.29 -18.11
C LYS A 250 14.00 -11.41 -17.62
N LYS A 251 14.62 -12.55 -17.89
CA LYS A 251 16.05 -12.72 -17.73
C LYS A 251 16.72 -12.71 -19.12
N PRO A 252 17.99 -12.28 -19.23
CA PRO A 252 18.77 -12.45 -20.46
C PRO A 252 18.71 -13.89 -20.97
N GLU A 253 18.69 -14.08 -22.28
CA GLU A 253 18.67 -15.41 -22.90
C GLU A 253 19.82 -16.28 -22.33
N GLY A 254 19.49 -17.46 -21.80
CA GLY A 254 20.46 -18.40 -21.22
C GLY A 254 20.70 -18.28 -19.70
N SER A 255 20.10 -17.32 -18.99
CA SER A 255 20.38 -17.06 -17.55
C SER A 255 19.34 -17.61 -16.53
N GLY A 256 18.60 -18.64 -16.90
CA GLY A 256 17.69 -19.41 -16.03
C GLY A 256 16.22 -18.95 -16.06
N GLU A 257 15.41 -19.46 -15.13
CA GLU A 257 13.96 -19.24 -15.15
C GLU A 257 13.54 -17.78 -14.91
N PRO A 258 12.48 -17.29 -15.57
CA PRO A 258 11.95 -15.94 -15.37
C PRO A 258 11.52 -15.69 -13.92
N HIS A 259 11.76 -14.49 -13.40
CA HIS A 259 11.40 -14.16 -12.01
C HIS A 259 10.04 -13.47 -11.93
N CYS A 260 9.05 -14.18 -11.40
CA CYS A 260 7.77 -13.60 -10.99
C CYS A 260 7.76 -13.37 -9.47
N LEU A 261 7.02 -12.35 -9.02
CA LEU A 261 6.75 -12.15 -7.59
C LEU A 261 6.14 -13.43 -6.97
N GLY A 262 6.47 -13.76 -5.72
CA GLY A 262 6.06 -15.03 -5.08
C GLY A 262 4.55 -15.22 -4.88
N ARG A 263 4.12 -16.41 -4.42
CA ARG A 263 2.69 -16.80 -4.28
C ARG A 263 1.86 -15.94 -3.32
N THR A 264 2.50 -15.34 -2.30
CA THR A 264 1.84 -14.37 -1.40
C THR A 264 1.52 -13.03 -2.10
N LYS A 265 1.98 -12.85 -3.33
CA LYS A 265 1.75 -11.70 -4.22
C LYS A 265 0.87 -12.19 -5.39
N GLY A 266 -0.42 -11.99 -5.27
CA GLY A 266 -1.41 -12.52 -6.23
C GLY A 266 -2.77 -12.94 -5.62
N ARG A 267 -2.91 -12.99 -4.28
CA ARG A 267 -4.11 -13.49 -3.59
C ARG A 267 -5.42 -12.86 -4.08
N PRO A 268 -6.50 -13.65 -4.21
CA PRO A 268 -7.87 -13.15 -4.34
C PRO A 268 -8.22 -12.20 -3.21
N HIS A 269 -8.92 -11.12 -3.56
CA HIS A 269 -9.55 -10.25 -2.58
C HIS A 269 -10.72 -10.96 -1.93
N ALA A 270 -11.04 -10.53 -0.71
CA ALA A 270 -12.36 -10.80 -0.14
C ALA A 270 -13.44 -10.27 -1.09
N ASP A 271 -14.52 -11.02 -1.25
CA ASP A 271 -15.69 -10.56 -1.97
C ASP A 271 -16.43 -9.54 -1.11
N ILE A 272 -16.57 -8.32 -1.61
CA ILE A 272 -17.14 -7.18 -0.88
C ILE A 272 -18.41 -6.74 -1.57
N HIS A 273 -19.46 -6.47 -0.80
CA HIS A 273 -20.74 -6.07 -1.36
C HIS A 273 -20.60 -4.80 -2.24
N PRO A 274 -21.13 -4.77 -3.48
CA PRO A 274 -20.94 -3.65 -4.41
C PRO A 274 -21.37 -2.28 -3.88
N GLN A 275 -22.42 -2.24 -3.05
CA GLN A 275 -22.85 -0.99 -2.41
C GLN A 275 -21.82 -0.42 -1.44
N VAL A 276 -21.03 -1.27 -0.78
CA VAL A 276 -19.96 -0.84 0.12
C VAL A 276 -18.80 -0.26 -0.67
N ILE A 277 -18.45 -0.89 -1.80
CA ILE A 277 -17.47 -0.36 -2.75
C ILE A 277 -17.90 1.03 -3.25
N LEU A 278 -19.15 1.17 -3.70
CA LEU A 278 -19.68 2.46 -4.17
C LEU A 278 -19.63 3.54 -3.09
N ARG A 279 -20.05 3.23 -1.86
CA ARG A 279 -20.00 4.15 -0.72
C ARG A 279 -18.57 4.57 -0.37
N LEU A 280 -17.61 3.65 -0.47
CA LEU A 280 -16.20 3.98 -0.27
C LEU A 280 -15.63 4.88 -1.37
N HIS A 281 -15.98 4.65 -2.64
CA HIS A 281 -15.58 5.59 -3.72
C HIS A 281 -16.16 6.99 -3.48
N GLN A 282 -17.44 7.08 -3.09
CA GLN A 282 -18.07 8.37 -2.74
C GLN A 282 -17.38 9.04 -1.55
N PHE A 283 -16.98 8.26 -0.54
CA PHE A 283 -16.23 8.77 0.61
C PHE A 283 -14.85 9.29 0.21
N TYR A 284 -14.09 8.57 -0.61
CA TYR A 284 -12.74 8.97 -1.01
C TYR A 284 -12.69 10.05 -2.08
N GLN A 285 -13.73 10.21 -2.91
CA GLN A 285 -13.74 11.17 -4.01
C GLN A 285 -13.23 12.58 -3.64
N PRO A 286 -13.75 13.28 -2.61
CA PRO A 286 -13.24 14.60 -2.26
C PRO A 286 -11.77 14.57 -1.79
N HIS A 287 -11.35 13.49 -1.14
CA HIS A 287 -9.96 13.31 -0.69
C HIS A 287 -9.01 13.02 -1.86
N ASN A 288 -9.45 12.26 -2.87
CA ASN A 288 -8.72 11.98 -4.08
C ASN A 288 -8.49 13.26 -4.89
N LEU A 289 -9.55 14.05 -5.11
CA LEU A 289 -9.46 15.32 -5.83
C LEU A 289 -8.49 16.29 -5.15
N HIS A 290 -8.54 16.38 -3.81
CA HIS A 290 -7.57 17.16 -3.05
C HIS A 290 -6.14 16.64 -3.30
N PHE A 291 -5.92 15.33 -3.18
CA PHE A 291 -4.61 14.72 -3.43
C PHE A 291 -4.10 15.02 -4.84
N TYR A 292 -4.95 14.95 -5.87
CA TYR A 292 -4.59 15.25 -7.26
C TYR A 292 -4.17 16.71 -7.43
N GLN A 293 -4.86 17.62 -6.76
CA GLN A 293 -4.50 19.03 -6.73
C GLN A 293 -3.13 19.25 -6.06
N MET A 294 -2.86 18.58 -4.94
CA MET A 294 -1.58 18.70 -4.22
C MET A 294 -0.40 18.16 -5.02
N THR A 295 -0.58 17.04 -5.73
CA THR A 295 0.49 16.40 -6.51
C THR A 295 0.64 16.96 -7.91
N GLY A 296 -0.38 17.65 -8.43
CA GLY A 296 -0.46 18.04 -9.84
C GLY A 296 -0.66 16.84 -10.78
N GLN A 297 -1.13 15.71 -10.27
CA GLN A 297 -1.31 14.47 -11.02
C GLN A 297 -2.66 13.83 -10.70
N ASP A 298 -3.46 13.58 -11.74
CA ASP A 298 -4.67 12.77 -11.67
C ASP A 298 -4.32 11.28 -11.83
N PHE A 299 -4.81 10.44 -10.90
CA PHE A 299 -4.60 8.99 -10.90
C PHE A 299 -5.84 8.19 -11.34
N GLY A 300 -6.96 8.85 -11.63
CA GLY A 300 -8.16 8.26 -12.22
C GLY A 300 -8.91 7.28 -11.31
N TRP A 301 -9.05 7.59 -10.02
CA TRP A 301 -9.77 6.76 -9.03
C TRP A 301 -11.11 7.35 -8.58
#